data_AF-D2RX86-F1
#
_entry.id   AF-D2RX86-F1
#
_cell.length_a   1.000
_cell.length_b   1.000
_cell.length_c   1.000
_cell.angle_alpha   90.00
_cell.angle_beta   90.00
_cell.angle_gamma   90.00
#
_symmetry.space_group_name_H-M   'P 1'
#
loop_
_entity.id
_entity.type
_entity.pdbx_description
1 polymer ?
#
loop_
_entity_poly.entity_id
_entity_poly.type
_entity_poly.pdbx_seq_one_letter_code
_entity_poly.pdbx_strand_id
1 'polypeptide(L)' 'MTGHRQSQETGEPATDEWEKVAAQCRDCEAVYSAWVLADGTVQPIGRKDGCRCGSSEFEALSR' A
#
# COMPACT_ATOMS: atom_id res chain seq x y z
N MET A 1 0.52 38.14 -5.46
CA MET A 1 0.19 36.82 -6.04
C MET A 1 1.26 35.84 -5.61
N THR A 2 1.02 35.03 -4.58
CA THR A 2 1.91 33.92 -4.22
C THR A 2 1.03 32.69 -4.08
N GLY A 3 1.09 31.84 -5.11
CA GLY A 3 0.21 30.71 -5.29
C GLY A 3 0.42 29.65 -4.21
N HIS A 4 -0.71 29.14 -3.72
CA HIS A 4 -0.77 27.85 -3.08
C HIS A 4 -0.26 26.78 -4.06
N ARG A 5 0.83 26.10 -3.72
CA ARG A 5 1.18 24.82 -4.35
C ARG A 5 1.59 23.83 -3.26
N GLN A 6 0.57 23.39 -2.53
CA GLN A 6 0.64 22.13 -1.80
C GLN A 6 0.78 21.02 -2.85
N SER A 7 1.95 20.39 -2.89
CA SER A 7 2.19 19.16 -3.66
C SER A 7 2.98 18.25 -2.73
N GLN A 8 2.27 17.56 -1.84
CA GLN A 8 2.21 16.09 -1.86
C GLN A 8 3.58 15.43 -1.66
N GLU A 9 4.10 15.52 -0.44
CA GLU A 9 5.10 14.58 0.06
C GLU A 9 4.34 13.63 0.99
N THR A 10 3.93 12.51 0.38
CA THR A 10 3.21 11.42 1.02
C THR A 10 4.02 10.88 2.20
N GLY A 11 3.43 10.98 3.40
CA GLY A 11 3.56 9.98 4.46
C GLY A 11 4.92 9.85 5.13
N GLU A 12 5.06 10.55 6.26
CA GLU A 12 5.52 10.02 7.56
C GLU A 12 6.81 9.16 7.60
N PRO A 13 7.85 9.55 8.37
CA PRO A 13 9.01 8.69 8.59
C PRO A 13 8.57 7.50 9.44
N ALA A 14 8.23 6.39 8.78
CA ALA A 14 7.84 5.15 9.42
C ALA A 14 9.05 4.62 10.20
N THR A 15 8.90 4.61 11.52
CA THR A 15 9.73 3.91 12.47
C THR A 15 10.04 2.50 11.97
N ASP A 16 11.32 2.30 11.66
CA ASP A 16 12.08 1.05 11.50
C ASP A 16 11.32 -0.19 12.00
N GLU A 17 10.58 -0.85 11.10
CA GLU A 17 10.20 -2.29 11.13
C GLU A 17 9.15 -2.63 10.06
N TRP A 18 8.22 -1.72 9.73
CA TRP A 18 7.15 -1.94 8.74
C TRP A 18 7.06 -0.80 7.71
N GLU A 19 7.19 -1.13 6.42
CA GLU A 19 7.06 -0.18 5.31
C GLU A 19 5.63 -0.14 4.78
N LYS A 20 5.08 1.06 4.59
CA LYS A 20 3.76 1.21 3.94
C LYS A 20 3.94 1.19 2.44
N VAL A 21 3.37 0.19 1.78
CA VAL A 21 3.40 0.06 0.32
C VAL A 21 2.00 0.07 -0.27
N ALA A 22 1.91 0.30 -1.57
CA ALA A 22 0.72 -0.07 -2.33
C ALA A 22 0.81 -1.56 -2.66
N ALA A 23 -0.27 -2.31 -2.53
CA ALA A 23 -0.38 -3.68 -3.01
C ALA A 23 -1.51 -3.77 -4.03
N GLN A 24 -1.24 -4.42 -5.16
CA GLN A 24 -2.19 -4.64 -6.23
C GLN A 24 -2.65 -6.09 -6.23
N CYS A 25 -3.94 -6.31 -6.38
CA CYS A 25 -4.44 -7.66 -6.61
C CYS A 25 -4.11 -8.12 -8.03
N ARG A 26 -3.60 -9.35 -8.16
CA ARG A 26 -3.19 -9.91 -9.45
C ARG A 26 -4.37 -10.21 -10.40
N ASP A 27 -5.57 -10.44 -9.87
CA ASP A 27 -6.75 -10.76 -10.68
C ASP A 27 -7.54 -9.52 -11.11
N CYS A 28 -7.76 -8.60 -10.17
CA CYS A 28 -8.65 -7.45 -10.35
C CYS A 28 -7.89 -6.14 -10.60
N GLU A 29 -6.56 -6.17 -10.50
CA GLU A 29 -5.66 -5.01 -10.57
C GLU A 29 -5.99 -3.90 -9.55
N ALA A 30 -6.83 -4.20 -8.57
CA ALA A 30 -7.23 -3.23 -7.56
C ALA A 30 -6.08 -2.97 -6.59
N VAL A 31 -5.78 -1.68 -6.39
CA VAL A 31 -4.70 -1.21 -5.52
C VAL A 31 -5.24 -0.89 -4.14
N TYR A 32 -4.57 -1.43 -3.12
CA TYR A 32 -4.85 -1.22 -1.71
C TYR A 32 -3.57 -0.80 -0.98
N SER A 33 -3.69 -0.15 0.16
CA SER A 33 -2.53 0.06 1.02
C SER A 33 -2.22 -1.24 1.77
N ALA A 34 -0.95 -1.60 1.86
CA ALA A 34 -0.46 -2.77 2.58
C ALA A 34 0.77 -2.39 3.41
N TRP A 35 1.03 -3.15 4.47
CA TRP A 35 2.29 -3.12 5.21
C TRP A 35 3.20 -4.22 4.69
N VAL A 36 4.44 -3.88 4.33
CA VAL A 36 5.51 -4.84 4.12
C VAL A 36 6.30 -4.92 5.41
N LEU A 37 6.31 -6.10 6.02
CA LEU A 37 7.16 -6.40 7.16
C LEU A 37 8.60 -6.59 6.66
N ALA A 38 9.58 -6.40 7.55
CA ALA A 38 11.00 -6.67 7.26
C ALA A 38 11.27 -8.09 6.71
N ASP A 39 10.45 -9.08 7.06
CA ASP A 39 10.50 -10.45 6.52
C ASP A 39 9.97 -10.58 5.08
N GLY A 40 9.54 -9.49 4.45
CA GLY A 40 8.91 -9.47 3.13
C GLY A 40 7.43 -9.86 3.14
N THR A 41 6.81 -10.00 4.31
CA THR A 41 5.38 -10.32 4.41
C THR A 41 4.54 -9.09 4.07
N VAL A 42 3.64 -9.22 3.08
CA VAL A 42 2.70 -8.16 2.68
C VAL A 42 1.36 -8.37 3.40
N GLN A 43 0.96 -7.41 4.23
CA GLN A 43 -0.35 -7.39 4.89
C GLN A 43 -1.22 -6.24 4.39
N PRO A 44 -2.29 -6.50 3.61
CA PRO A 44 -3.22 -5.45 3.20
C PRO A 44 -3.92 -4.79 4.40
N ILE A 45 -3.95 -3.47 4.38
CA ILE A 45 -4.57 -2.62 5.40
C ILE A 45 -6.06 -2.51 5.11
N GLY A 46 -6.89 -2.90 6.06
CA GLY A 46 -8.35 -2.75 5.96
C GLY A 46 -9.05 -3.81 5.09
N ARG A 47 -8.34 -4.82 4.60
CA ARG A 47 -8.88 -5.95 3.83
C ARG A 47 -8.26 -7.26 4.30
N LYS A 48 -8.77 -7.83 5.40
CA LYS A 48 -8.39 -9.19 5.82
C LYS A 48 -9.04 -10.27 4.95
N ASP A 49 -10.18 -9.97 4.34
CA ASP A 49 -10.99 -10.93 3.58
C ASP A 49 -10.66 -11.02 2.08
N GLY A 50 -9.62 -10.31 1.59
CA GLY A 50 -9.20 -10.34 0.17
C GLY A 50 -9.68 -9.15 -0.70
N CYS A 51 -9.43 -9.22 -2.02
CA CYS A 51 -9.88 -8.23 -3.02
C CYS A 51 -11.41 -8.35 -3.16
N ARG A 52 -12.03 -7.26 -3.59
CA ARG A 52 -13.44 -7.24 -4.02
C ARG A 52 -13.78 -8.32 -5.05
N CYS A 53 -12.83 -8.79 -5.86
CA CYS A 53 -13.07 -9.87 -6.83
C CYS A 53 -13.13 -11.27 -6.22
N GLY A 54 -12.78 -11.43 -4.93
CA GLY A 54 -12.69 -12.73 -4.26
C GLY A 54 -11.29 -13.35 -4.27
N SER A 55 -10.30 -12.72 -4.90
CA SER A 55 -8.90 -13.15 -4.83
C SER A 55 -8.24 -12.68 -3.53
N SER A 56 -7.35 -13.48 -2.98
CA SER A 56 -6.48 -13.12 -1.85
C SER A 56 -5.02 -12.94 -2.26
N GLU A 57 -4.74 -12.97 -3.56
CA GLU A 57 -3.40 -12.77 -4.10
C GLU A 57 -3.14 -11.29 -4.36
N PHE A 58 -2.21 -10.74 -3.58
CA PHE A 58 -1.76 -9.37 -3.70
C PHE A 58 -0.25 -9.32 -3.90
N GLU A 59 0.19 -8.41 -4.75
CA GLU A 59 1.58 -8.13 -5.02
C GLU A 59 1.91 -6.71 -4.53
N ALA A 60 3.00 -6.56 -3.78
CA ALA A 60 3.47 -5.25 -3.37
C ALA A 60 4.03 -4.48 -4.58
N LEU A 61 3.43 -3.33 -4.86
CA LEU A 61 3.95 -2.30 -5.76
C LEU A 61 4.89 -1.38 -4.96
N SER A 62 6.06 -1.90 -4.57
CA SER A 62 7.16 -1.05 -4.11
C SER A 62 7.86 -0.41 -5.33
N ARG A 63 8.17 0.88 -5.26
CA ARG A 63 8.89 1.62 -6.31
C ARG A 63 10.39 1.66 -6.06
#